data_AF-A0A6G3X2J0-F1
#
_entry.id   AF-A0A6G3X2J0-F1
#
_cell.length_a   1.000
_cell.length_b   1.000
_cell.length_c   1.000
_cell.angle_alpha   90.00
_cell.angle_beta   90.00
_cell.angle_gamma   90.00
#
_symmetry.space_group_name_H-M   'P 1'
#
loop_
_entity.id
_entity.type
_entity.pdbx_description
1 polymer ?
#
loop_
_entity_poly.entity_id
_entity_poly.type
_entity_poly.pdbx_seq_one_letter_code
_entity_poly.pdbx_strand_id
1 'polypeptide(L)'
;RLVDYRARRPLLTFRRDRWTSFEAPTLEVRVVQDATGAPFLLLSGPEPDVEWERFAAAVEQIVERLGVRLAVNFHGIPMGVPHTRPVGI
;
A
#
# COMPACT_ATOMS: atom_id res chain seq x y z
N ARG A 1 4.89 -11.23 9.13
CA ARG A 1 3.81 -12.23 9.20
C ARG A 1 2.83 -12.07 8.05
N LEU A 2 2.46 -10.83 7.70
CA LEU A 2 1.51 -10.56 6.61
C LEU A 2 2.07 -10.77 5.20
N VAL A 3 3.39 -10.72 4.98
CA VAL A 3 4.01 -10.87 3.65
C VAL A 3 4.75 -12.20 3.52
N ASP A 4 4.45 -12.96 2.47
CA ASP A 4 5.20 -14.11 2.00
C ASP A 4 6.37 -13.67 1.11
N TYR A 5 7.57 -13.71 1.70
CA TYR A 5 8.82 -13.33 1.05
C TYR A 5 9.25 -14.26 -0.08
N ARG A 6 8.67 -15.46 -0.19
CA ARG A 6 8.96 -16.40 -1.30
C ARG A 6 8.09 -16.10 -2.52
N ALA A 7 6.83 -15.74 -2.30
CA ALA A 7 5.90 -15.33 -3.35
C ALA A 7 6.30 -13.97 -3.94
N ARG A 8 6.68 -13.01 -3.09
CA ARG A 8 7.15 -11.68 -3.49
C ARG A 8 8.50 -11.39 -2.83
N ARG A 9 9.58 -11.67 -3.55
CA ARG A 9 10.95 -11.49 -3.07
C ARG A 9 11.35 -10.02 -3.13
N PRO A 10 11.61 -9.36 -1.99
CA PRO A 10 12.02 -7.97 -2.01
C PRO A 10 13.43 -7.82 -2.59
N LEU A 11 13.70 -6.68 -3.20
CA LEU A 11 14.94 -6.44 -3.92
C LEU A 11 16.11 -6.24 -2.94
N LEU A 12 17.24 -6.84 -3.31
CA LEU A 12 18.54 -6.62 -2.69
C LEU A 12 19.46 -5.95 -3.70
N THR A 13 20.16 -4.90 -3.30
CA THR A 13 21.20 -4.30 -4.14
C THR A 13 22.54 -4.93 -3.81
N PHE A 14 23.19 -5.55 -4.81
CA PHE A 14 24.57 -5.99 -4.72
C PHE A 14 25.48 -4.97 -5.41
N ARG A 15 26.55 -4.55 -4.74
CA ARG A 15 27.54 -3.63 -5.31
C ARG A 15 28.95 -4.18 -5.09
N ARG A 16 29.60 -4.52 -6.21
CA ARG A 16 30.97 -5.10 -6.32
C ARG A 16 31.10 -6.46 -5.67
N ASP A 17 31.14 -6.50 -4.35
CA ASP A 17 31.48 -7.67 -3.53
C ASP A 17 30.56 -7.82 -2.31
N ARG A 18 29.59 -6.90 -2.12
CA ARG A 18 28.70 -6.91 -0.96
C ARG A 18 27.28 -6.47 -1.29
N TRP A 19 26.35 -6.96 -0.49
CA TRP A 19 24.99 -6.44 -0.42
C TRP A 19 25.01 -5.04 0.25
N THR A 20 24.39 -4.05 -0.37
CA THR A 20 24.41 -2.65 0.09
C THR A 20 23.05 -2.11 0.48
N SER A 21 21.97 -2.70 0.00
CA SER A 21 20.62 -2.32 0.44
C SER A 21 19.65 -3.48 0.32
N PHE A 22 18.58 -3.36 1.10
CA PHE A 22 17.46 -4.27 1.13
C PHE A 22 16.20 -3.42 1.20
N GLU A 23 15.32 -3.58 0.21
CA GLU A 23 14.02 -2.91 0.19
C GLU A 23 13.02 -3.74 0.99
N ALA A 24 12.94 -3.48 2.29
CA ALA A 24 12.00 -4.18 3.15
C ALA A 24 10.55 -3.85 2.74
N PRO A 25 9.66 -4.85 2.59
CA PRO A 25 8.25 -4.60 2.33
C PRO A 25 7.60 -3.95 3.55
N THR A 26 7.14 -2.71 3.41
CA THR A 26 6.47 -1.95 4.47
C THR A 26 4.99 -1.78 4.17
N LEU A 27 4.13 -2.08 5.15
CA LEU A 27 2.68 -1.83 5.12
C LEU A 27 2.35 -0.88 6.26
N GLU A 28 2.07 0.38 5.93
CA GLU A 28 2.08 1.48 6.91
C GLU A 28 0.95 2.48 6.69
N VAL A 29 0.51 3.11 7.78
CA VAL A 29 -0.39 4.27 7.75
C VAL A 29 0.45 5.54 7.97
N ARG A 30 0.40 6.46 7.01
CA ARG A 30 1.15 7.72 7.03
C ARG A 30 0.19 8.91 7.07
N VAL A 31 0.57 9.96 7.79
CA VAL A 31 -0.07 11.28 7.66
C VAL A 31 0.60 12.00 6.50
N VAL A 32 -0.20 12.46 5.55
CA VAL A 32 0.23 13.21 4.37
C VAL A 32 -0.55 14.52 4.34
N GLN A 33 0.05 15.57 3.78
CA GLN A 33 -0.60 16.86 3.59
C GLN A 33 -0.86 17.08 2.09
N ASP A 34 -2.02 17.62 1.76
CA ASP A 34 -2.29 18.07 0.40
C ASP A 34 -1.61 19.42 0.09
N ALA A 35 -1.83 19.96 -1.11
CA ALA A 35 -1.25 21.23 -1.52
C ALA A 35 -1.72 22.44 -0.68
N THR A 36 -2.82 22.32 0.06
CA THR A 36 -3.34 23.34 0.98
C THR A 36 -2.87 23.14 2.42
N GLY A 37 -2.11 22.08 2.69
CA GLY A 37 -1.66 21.70 4.03
C GLY A 37 -2.68 20.88 4.81
N ALA A 38 -3.83 20.52 4.22
CA ALA A 38 -4.84 19.73 4.91
C ALA A 38 -4.33 18.28 5.09
N PRO A 39 -4.35 17.73 6.32
CA PRO A 39 -3.85 16.39 6.58
C PRO A 39 -4.87 15.32 6.17
N PHE A 40 -4.36 14.21 5.63
CA PHE A 40 -5.11 12.97 5.42
C PHE A 40 -4.23 11.75 5.70
N LEU A 41 -4.86 10.58 5.83
CA LEU A 41 -4.16 9.32 6.06
C LEU A 41 -3.99 8.54 4.76
N LEU A 42 -2.82 7.92 4.60
CA LEU A 42 -2.51 7.00 3.51
C LEU A 42 -2.07 5.67 4.10
N LEU A 43 -2.88 4.62 3.90
CA LEU A 43 -2.46 3.23 4.10
C LEU A 43 -1.87 2.70 2.79
N SER A 44 -0.60 2.34 2.79
CA SER A 44 0.07 1.82 1.59
C SER A 44 1.13 0.77 1.91
N GLY A 45 1.38 -0.11 0.94
CA GLY A 45 2.30 -1.23 1.06
C GLY A 45 1.86 -2.44 0.24
N PRO A 46 2.55 -3.57 0.36
CA PRO A 46 2.10 -4.83 -0.24
C PRO A 46 0.83 -5.31 0.46
N GLU A 47 -0.14 -5.75 -0.33
CA GLU A 47 -1.34 -6.44 0.17
C GLU A 47 -0.95 -7.66 1.01
N PRO A 48 -1.53 -7.88 2.20
CA PRO A 48 -1.25 -9.07 3.01
C PRO A 48 -1.51 -10.38 2.25
N ASP A 49 -0.59 -11.35 2.32
CA ASP A 49 -0.80 -12.71 1.80
C ASP A 49 -1.65 -13.57 2.74
N VAL A 50 -1.72 -13.21 4.04
CA VAL A 50 -2.36 -14.00 5.10
C VAL A 50 -3.06 -13.11 6.13
N GLU A 51 -3.89 -13.71 6.98
CA GLU A 51 -4.53 -13.06 8.14
C GLU A 51 -5.48 -11.90 7.79
N TRP A 52 -6.20 -11.97 6.66
CA TRP A 52 -7.07 -10.88 6.19
C TRP A 52 -8.11 -10.40 7.20
N GLU A 53 -8.85 -11.30 7.85
CA GLU A 53 -9.83 -10.92 8.88
C GLU A 53 -9.20 -10.14 10.04
N ARG A 54 -8.01 -10.58 10.47
CA ARG A 54 -7.26 -9.89 11.54
C ARG A 54 -6.69 -8.57 11.06
N PHE A 55 -6.26 -8.49 9.80
CA PHE A 55 -5.78 -7.26 9.19
C PHE A 55 -6.91 -6.23 9.07
N ALA A 56 -8.08 -6.63 8.57
CA ALA A 56 -9.26 -5.79 8.48
C ALA A 56 -9.67 -5.25 9.85
N ALA A 57 -9.80 -6.11 10.87
CA ALA A 57 -10.11 -5.70 12.23
C ALA A 57 -9.06 -4.73 12.83
N ALA A 58 -7.77 -4.90 12.49
CA ALA A 58 -6.72 -3.97 12.91
C ALA A 58 -6.84 -2.61 12.20
N VAL A 59 -7.18 -2.59 10.91
CA VAL A 59 -7.44 -1.36 10.16
C VAL A 59 -8.66 -0.63 10.71
N GLU A 60 -9.74 -1.34 11.04
CA GLU A 60 -10.93 -0.76 11.69
C GLU A 60 -10.58 -0.07 13.00
N GLN A 61 -9.78 -0.72 13.87
CA GLN A 61 -9.29 -0.09 15.11
C GLN A 61 -8.49 1.19 14.86
N ILE A 62 -7.70 1.23 13.78
CA ILE A 62 -6.95 2.45 13.39
C ILE A 62 -7.92 3.54 12.92
N VAL A 63 -8.90 3.20 12.09
CA VAL A 63 -9.94 4.11 11.59
C VAL A 63 -10.70 4.75 12.76
N GLU A 64 -11.16 3.93 13.72
CA GLU A 64 -11.86 4.40 14.91
C GLU A 64 -10.97 5.30 15.77
N ARG A 65 -9.75 4.84 16.10
CA ARG A 65 -8.82 5.57 16.97
C ARG A 65 -8.39 6.92 16.40
N LEU A 66 -8.28 7.01 15.08
CA LEU A 66 -7.85 8.23 14.39
C LEU A 66 -9.03 9.09 13.90
N GLY A 67 -10.28 8.69 14.17
CA GLY A 67 -11.47 9.46 13.81
C GLY A 67 -11.66 9.61 12.30
N VAL A 68 -11.30 8.59 11.53
CA VAL A 68 -11.42 8.62 10.07
C VAL A 68 -12.90 8.60 9.67
N ARG A 69 -13.35 9.67 9.01
CA ARG A 69 -14.76 9.82 8.57
C ARG A 69 -15.11 9.09 7.27
N LEU A 70 -14.12 8.78 6.44
CA LEU A 70 -14.29 8.15 5.12
C LEU A 70 -13.01 7.41 4.74
N ALA A 71 -13.16 6.14 4.37
CA ALA A 71 -12.12 5.36 3.73
C ALA A 71 -12.40 5.28 2.21
N VAL A 72 -11.38 5.50 1.39
CA VAL A 72 -11.47 5.45 -0.07
C VAL A 72 -10.38 4.50 -0.58
N ASN A 73 -10.76 3.56 -1.43
CA ASN A 73 -9.83 2.74 -2.21
C ASN A 73 -9.99 3.08 -3.70
N PHE A 74 -8.99 2.72 -4.49
CA PHE A 74 -9.03 2.85 -5.95
C PHE A 74 -8.11 1.80 -6.56
N HIS A 75 -8.52 1.24 -7.70
CA HIS A 75 -7.72 0.29 -8.47
C HIS A 75 -8.11 0.41 -9.95
N GLY A 76 -7.20 0.02 -10.84
CA GLY A 76 -7.49 -0.08 -12.27
C GLY A 76 -7.87 -1.52 -12.63
N ILE A 77 -8.91 -1.68 -13.44
CA ILE A 77 -9.30 -2.98 -14.00
C ILE A 77 -8.91 -2.99 -15.49
N PRO A 78 -8.14 -3.97 -15.97
CA PRO A 78 -7.82 -4.06 -17.39
C PRO A 78 -9.10 -4.34 -18.19
N MET A 79 -9.46 -3.39 -19.05
CA MET A 79 -10.61 -3.46 -19.94
C MET A 79 -10.14 -3.34 -21.39
N GLY A 80 -10.90 -3.90 -22.33
CA GLY A 80 -10.62 -3.83 -23.78
C GLY A 80 -10.87 -2.46 -24.39
N VAL A 81 -10.21 -1.41 -23.87
CA VAL A 81 -10.34 -0.02 -24.30
C VAL A 81 -9.01 0.50 -24.88
N PRO A 82 -9.04 1.38 -25.90
CA PRO A 82 -7.82 1.89 -26.50
C PRO A 82 -7.18 2.98 -25.64
N HIS A 83 -5.85 2.99 -25.54
CA HIS A 83 -5.06 4.04 -24.87
C HIS A 83 -5.17 5.45 -25.51
N THR A 84 -5.84 5.56 -26.67
CA THR A 84 -6.06 6.83 -27.40
C THR A 84 -7.42 7.46 -27.08
N ARG A 85 -8.09 6.97 -26.04
CA ARG A 85 -9.35 7.52 -25.52
C ARG A 85 -9.19 7.85 -24.03
N PRO A 86 -10.05 8.74 -23.49
CA PRO A 86 -10.05 9.04 -22.07
C PRO A 86 -10.19 7.79 -21.21
N VAL A 87 -9.57 7.81 -20.03
CA VAL A 87 -9.69 6.76 -19.01
C VAL A 87 -11.13 6.75 -18.47
N GLY A 88 -11.76 5.58 -18.46
CA GLY A 88 -13.03 5.37 -17.77
C GLY A 88 -12.82 5.23 -16.27
N ILE A 89 -13.77 5.73 -15.47
CA ILE A 89 -13.81 5.57 -14.01
C ILE A 89 -15.05 4.74 -13.67
#